data_AF-A0A382INH1-F1
#
_entry.id   AF-A0A382INH1-F1
#
_cell.length_a   1.000
_cell.length_b   1.000
_cell.length_c   1.000
_cell.angle_alpha   90.00
_cell.angle_beta   90.00
_cell.angle_gamma   90.00
#
_symmetry.space_group_name_H-M   'P 1'
#
loop_
_entity.id
_entity.type
_entity.pdbx_description
1 polymer ?
#
loop_
_entity_poly.entity_id
_entity_poly.type
_entity_poly.pdbx_seq_one_letter_code
_entity_poly.pdbx_strand_id
1 'polypeptide(L)' 'MFISSFVVKNSIFCTNHYNGAFYGCFMARFPEAEARLFQKKVCMKCNATAALKAEKCRKCGYKGLRGKAKEQRGK' A
#
# COMPACT_ATOMS: atom_id res chain seq x y z
N MET A 1 32.96 11.08 38.18
CA MET A 1 33.52 11.05 36.81
C MET A 1 32.92 9.83 36.13
N PHE A 2 31.74 9.92 35.49
CA PHE A 2 31.55 10.34 34.08
C PHE A 2 32.60 9.65 33.21
N ILE A 3 32.29 8.65 32.38
CA ILE A 3 31.53 8.72 31.10
C ILE A 3 31.00 7.28 30.84
N SER A 4 29.69 7.03 30.89
CA SER A 4 28.75 7.07 29.75
C SER A 4 29.07 6.14 28.57
N SER A 5 28.30 5.06 28.49
CA SER A 5 27.54 4.68 27.28
C SER A 5 28.31 4.30 26.01
N PHE A 6 28.54 3.00 25.80
CA PHE A 6 28.59 2.42 24.46
C PHE A 6 27.70 1.18 24.35
N VAL A 7 26.44 1.34 24.77
CA VAL A 7 25.40 0.40 24.36
C VAL A 7 25.06 0.75 22.91
N VAL A 8 25.45 -0.13 21.99
CA VAL A 8 24.92 -0.21 20.62
C VAL A 8 23.43 -0.54 20.74
N LYS A 9 22.64 0.49 21.03
CA LYS A 9 21.25 0.55 20.63
C LYS A 9 21.29 1.14 19.23
N ASN A 10 21.32 0.26 18.24
CA ASN A 10 20.84 0.58 16.91
C ASN A 10 19.31 0.74 17.00
N SER A 11 18.88 1.69 17.81
CA SER A 11 17.51 2.14 17.96
C SER A 11 17.31 3.19 16.90
N ILE A 12 17.07 2.74 15.67
CA ILE A 12 16.23 3.49 14.74
C ILE A 12 14.83 3.48 15.35
N PHE A 13 14.65 4.30 16.38
CA PHE A 13 13.36 4.66 16.95
C PHE A 13 13.10 6.10 16.55
N CYS A 14 12.94 6.33 15.25
CA CYS A 14 12.19 7.49 14.78
C CYS A 14 10.74 7.04 14.72
N THR A 15 10.09 7.11 15.88
CA THR A 15 8.64 7.10 16.01
C THR A 15 8.01 8.03 14.98
N ASN A 16 7.01 7.48 14.29
CA ASN A 16 5.88 8.15 13.64
C ASN A 16 5.75 9.63 14.02
N HIS A 17 6.19 10.51 13.13
CA HIS A 17 5.76 11.90 13.14
C HIS A 17 4.40 11.99 12.45
N TYR A 18 3.34 11.72 13.21
CA TYR A 18 2.00 12.23 12.92
C TYR A 18 2.04 13.76 13.00
N ASN A 19 2.31 14.43 11.89
CA ASN A 19 2.01 15.85 11.70
C ASN A 19 1.58 16.01 10.24
N GLY A 20 0.31 16.29 9.92
CA GLY A 20 -0.44 17.39 10.50
C GLY A 20 -0.03 18.75 9.91
N ALA A 21 0.83 18.77 8.89
CA ALA A 21 1.20 19.99 8.19
C ALA A 21 0.75 19.94 6.73
N PHE A 22 -0.19 20.83 6.47
CA PHE A 22 -0.88 21.12 5.22
C PHE A 22 0.10 21.74 4.21
N TYR A 23 0.94 20.92 3.57
CA TYR A 23 1.66 21.30 2.36
C TYR A 23 1.29 20.30 1.27
N GLY A 24 0.59 20.79 0.25
CA GLY A 24 0.28 20.04 -0.96
C GLY A 24 1.57 19.71 -1.71
N CYS A 25 2.28 18.68 -1.28
CA CYS A 25 3.20 17.96 -2.13
C CYS A 25 2.32 17.08 -3.02
N PHE A 26 2.10 17.55 -4.26
CA PHE A 26 1.57 16.76 -5.36
C PHE A 26 2.04 15.31 -5.21
N MET A 27 1.12 14.37 -5.01
CA MET A 27 1.45 12.95 -5.01
C MET A 27 2.10 12.65 -6.36
N ALA A 28 3.42 12.48 -6.37
CA ALA A 28 4.17 12.23 -7.60
C ALA A 28 3.61 10.98 -8.27
N ARG A 29 3.19 11.11 -9.55
CA ARG A 29 2.73 9.97 -10.34
C ARG A 29 3.94 9.27 -10.96
N PHE A 30 4.13 8.01 -10.59
CA PHE A 30 5.18 7.16 -11.14
C PHE A 30 4.52 6.07 -12.00
N PRO A 31 4.56 6.16 -13.34
CA PRO A 31 3.82 5.24 -14.21
C PRO A 31 4.28 3.78 -14.08
N GLU A 32 5.56 3.54 -13.79
CA GLU A 32 6.12 2.21 -13.58
C GLU A 32 5.54 1.54 -12.33
N ALA A 33 5.43 2.29 -11.23
CA ALA A 33 4.86 1.83 -9.98
C ALA A 33 3.34 1.62 -10.10
N GLU A 34 2.65 2.52 -10.79
CA GLU A 34 1.21 2.40 -11.06
C GLU A 34 0.89 1.11 -11.82
N ALA A 35 1.69 0.76 -12.84
CA ALA A 35 1.52 -0.48 -13.59
C ALA A 35 1.67 -1.72 -12.68
N ARG A 36 2.68 -1.75 -11.79
CA ARG A 36 2.92 -2.90 -10.89
C ARG A 36 1.82 -3.08 -9.84
N LEU A 37 1.23 -1.98 -9.38
CA LEU A 37 0.27 -1.97 -8.27
C LEU A 37 -1.17 -2.15 -8.73
N PHE A 38 -1.57 -1.50 -9.82
CA PHE A 38 -2.96 -1.42 -10.27
C PHE A 38 -3.34 -2.45 -11.33
N GLN A 39 -2.38 -3.15 -11.95
CA GLN A 39 -2.63 -4.27 -12.86
C GLN A 39 -3.08 -5.55 -12.13
N LYS A 40 -4.08 -5.43 -11.25
CA LYS A 40 -4.64 -6.53 -10.47
C LYS A 40 -6.15 -6.34 -10.31
N LYS A 41 -6.87 -7.46 -10.23
CA LYS A 41 -8.30 -7.49 -9.89
C LYS A 41 -8.47 -7.87 -8.42
N VAL A 42 -9.59 -7.51 -7.83
CA VAL A 42 -9.98 -7.81 -6.44
C VAL A 42 -11.32 -8.53 -6.46
N CYS A 43 -11.42 -9.66 -5.77
CA CYS A 43 -12.68 -10.37 -5.62
C CYS A 43 -13.65 -9.58 -4.73
N MET A 44 -14.93 -9.49 -5.12
CA MET A 44 -15.96 -8.82 -4.31
C MET A 44 -16.43 -9.64 -3.10
N LYS A 45 -16.14 -10.95 -3.05
CA LYS A 45 -16.58 -11.85 -1.95
C LYS A 45 -15.51 -12.06 -0.88
N CYS A 46 -14.25 -12.25 -1.27
CA CYS A 46 -13.15 -12.60 -0.35
C CYS A 46 -12.00 -11.60 -0.35
N ASN A 47 -12.11 -10.50 -1.10
CA ASN A 47 -11.11 -9.44 -1.22
C ASN A 47 -9.69 -9.90 -1.64
N ALA A 48 -9.54 -11.15 -2.09
CA ALA A 48 -8.29 -11.66 -2.61
C ALA A 48 -7.92 -10.92 -3.91
N THR A 49 -6.62 -10.65 -4.07
CA THR A 49 -6.07 -10.14 -5.32
C THR A 49 -5.92 -11.26 -6.33
N ALA A 50 -6.28 -10.97 -7.57
CA ALA A 50 -6.21 -11.88 -8.70
C ALA A 50 -5.50 -11.21 -9.88
N ALA A 51 -4.98 -12.03 -10.79
CA ALA A 51 -4.40 -11.56 -12.04
C ALA A 51 -5.45 -10.85 -12.91
N LEU A 52 -5.00 -9.95 -13.80
CA LEU A 52 -5.89 -9.24 -14.73
C LEU A 52 -6.69 -10.18 -15.64
N LYS A 53 -6.07 -11.27 -16.09
CA LYS A 53 -6.70 -12.26 -16.98
C LYS A 53 -7.52 -13.32 -16.23
N ALA A 54 -7.67 -13.23 -14.91
CA ALA A 54 -8.42 -14.22 -14.14
C ALA A 54 -9.94 -14.04 -14.35
N GLU A 55 -10.62 -15.13 -14.69
CA GLU A 55 -12.09 -15.20 -14.81
C GLU A 55 -12.77 -15.56 -13.48
N LYS A 56 -12.06 -16.30 -12.60
CA LYS A 56 -12.54 -16.73 -11.29
C LYS A 56 -11.53 -16.49 -10.19
N CYS A 57 -12.01 -16.25 -8.98
CA CYS A 57 -11.15 -16.16 -7.81
C CYS A 57 -10.57 -17.55 -7.46
N ARG A 58 -9.26 -17.63 -7.22
CA ARG A 58 -8.57 -18.88 -6.86
C ARG A 58 -8.97 -19.45 -5.49
N LYS A 59 -9.47 -18.61 -4.57
CA LYS A 59 -9.86 -19.03 -3.22
C LYS A 59 -11.32 -19.46 -3.12
N CYS A 60 -12.23 -18.65 -3.66
CA CYS A 60 -13.67 -18.86 -3.48
C CYS A 60 -14.44 -19.25 -4.75
N GLY A 61 -13.78 -19.31 -5.92
CA GLY A 61 -14.43 -19.64 -7.19
C GLY A 61 -15.40 -18.57 -7.75
N TYR A 62 -15.62 -17.46 -7.04
CA TYR A 62 -16.53 -16.40 -7.46
C TYR A 62 -16.02 -15.66 -8.71
N LYS A 63 -16.93 -15.36 -9.65
CA LYS A 63 -16.65 -14.71 -10.94
C LYS A 63 -16.69 -13.18 -10.91
N GLY A 64 -17.27 -12.58 -9.85
CA GLY A 64 -17.32 -11.13 -9.68
C GLY A 64 -15.99 -10.56 -9.20
N LEU A 65 -15.08 -10.29 -10.13
CA LEU A 65 -13.80 -9.65 -9.90
C LEU A 65 -13.83 -8.20 -10.38
N ARG A 66 -13.64 -7.25 -9.46
CA ARG A 66 -13.54 -5.82 -9.80
C ARG A 66 -12.09 -5.41 -10.06
N GLY A 67 -11.87 -4.39 -10.88
CA GLY A 67 -10.56 -3.75 -11.00
C GLY A 67 -10.13 -3.05 -9.70
N LYS A 68 -8.82 -3.01 -9.45
CA LYS A 68 -8.28 -2.07 -8.46
C LYS A 68 -8.35 -0.66 -9.04
N ALA A 69 -8.95 0.28 -8.31
CA ALA A 69 -9.04 1.67 -8.76
C ALA A 69 -7.67 2.34 -8.70
N LYS A 70 -7.37 3.18 -9.69
CA LYS A 70 -6.14 3.98 -9.76
C LYS A 70 -6.27 5.22 -8.89
N GLU A 71 -7.35 5.97 -9.10
CA GLU A 71 -7.75 7.09 -8.26
C GLU A 71 -8.54 6.66 -7.03
N GLN A 72 -8.51 7.51 -6.00
CA GLN A 72 -9.41 7.38 -4.87
C GLN A 72 -10.86 7.52 -5.36
N ARG A 73 -11.72 6.64 -4.87
CA ARG A 73 -13.16 6.80 -5.03
C ARG A 73 -13.60 7.82 -3.98
N GLY A 74 -14.47 8.75 -4.36
CA GLY A 74 -14.80 9.97 -3.61
C GLY A 74 -15.06 9.78 -2.11
N LYS A 75 -14.90 10.87 -1.37
CA LYS A 75 -15.07 10.90 0.08
C LYS A 75 -16.54 10.79 0.49
#